data_AF-A0A2U3QIQ4-F1
#
_entry.id   AF-A0A2U3QIQ4-F1
#
_cell.length_a   1.000
_cell.length_b   1.000
_cell.length_c   1.000
_cell.angle_alpha   90.00
_cell.angle_beta   90.00
_cell.angle_gamma   90.00
#
_symmetry.space_group_name_H-M   'P 1'
#
loop_
_entity.id
_entity.type
_entity.pdbx_description
1 polymer ?
#
loop_
_entity_poly.entity_id
_entity_poly.type
_entity_poly.pdbx_seq_one_letter_code
_entity_poly.pdbx_strand_id
1 'polypeptide(L)'
;MEDKRRHKRFILNVAEVKAKMMFATEVKVIDISIGGISLKANRRLNLGNEYALKLDDNNKVIAVKGTVVWSSLGECKAAADGEVVPIYTAGLKLADMPMERIDELQNFIEGHKKNAVNVKEGKRLNVRVHLDNADTAVLNIPASYKVREIGLGGLLIECLQDIEIGSIMPMSLSLHEDKLIKVTGRVASCRGEFSDGQKHYAIGLEFLDLTDKDREALTTFIACCPFVEDGNMKEEDANQALGANFPAISQEFIDKLEHFYKWHKTMGYYKALGVTEWATSQQIKHAFLTMAKEFHPDKHPNIPQDLKEKNEVVVVYLNEAYSTLMNPRLRKQYDRIPVSRVRH
;
A
#
# COMPACT_ATOMS: atom_id res chain seq x y z
N MET A 1 28.84 5.16 -7.00
CA MET A 1 27.98 4.56 -8.04
C MET A 1 26.87 5.55 -8.29
N GLU A 2 26.87 6.20 -9.46
CA GLU A 2 25.84 7.19 -9.84
C GLU A 2 24.46 6.54 -9.86
N ASP A 3 23.49 7.22 -9.26
CA ASP A 3 22.12 6.75 -9.17
C ASP A 3 21.45 6.89 -10.56
N LYS A 4 21.47 5.81 -11.37
CA LYS A 4 20.86 5.73 -12.72
C LYS A 4 19.31 5.75 -12.71
N ARG A 5 18.70 6.38 -11.71
CA ARG A 5 17.24 6.39 -11.52
C ARG A 5 16.60 7.52 -12.32
N ARG A 6 15.53 7.20 -13.04
CA ARG A 6 14.77 8.16 -13.87
C ARG A 6 13.90 9.13 -13.06
N HIS A 7 13.55 8.79 -11.82
CA HIS A 7 12.67 9.59 -10.97
C HIS A 7 13.20 9.70 -9.54
N LYS A 8 13.09 10.90 -8.94
CA LYS A 8 13.40 11.13 -7.52
C LYS A 8 12.47 10.27 -6.66
N ARG A 9 13.04 9.64 -5.63
CA ARG A 9 12.30 8.88 -4.62
C ARG A 9 12.19 9.69 -3.37
N PHE A 10 11.09 9.48 -2.67
CA PHE A 10 10.80 10.22 -1.48
C PHE A 10 10.48 9.26 -0.33
N ILE A 11 11.11 9.52 0.82
CA ILE A 11 11.02 8.67 2.01
C ILE A 11 9.72 9.00 2.75
N LEU A 12 8.88 8.00 2.98
CA LEU A 12 7.60 8.18 3.67
C LEU A 12 7.79 8.01 5.17
N ASN A 13 7.69 9.11 5.92
CA ASN A 13 7.67 9.10 7.39
C ASN A 13 6.27 8.87 7.99
N VAL A 14 5.21 8.87 7.16
CA VAL A 14 3.82 8.71 7.60
C VAL A 14 3.26 7.37 7.11
N ALA A 15 2.61 6.61 8.00
CA ALA A 15 2.10 5.26 7.79
C ALA A 15 0.90 5.13 6.82
N GLU A 16 0.66 6.10 5.93
CA GLU A 16 -0.58 6.20 5.16
C GLU A 16 -0.57 5.42 3.83
N VAL A 17 0.59 5.01 3.30
CA VAL A 17 0.64 4.24 2.05
C VAL A 17 0.80 2.75 2.30
N LYS A 18 -0.20 1.98 1.87
CA LYS A 18 -0.16 0.51 1.84
C LYS A 18 -0.11 0.02 0.40
N ALA A 19 0.87 -0.83 0.10
CA ALA A 19 0.93 -1.58 -1.14
C ALA A 19 0.32 -2.95 -0.91
N LYS A 20 -0.79 -3.27 -1.60
CA LYS A 20 -1.33 -4.62 -1.65
C LYS A 20 -0.81 -5.31 -2.89
N MET A 21 -0.06 -6.39 -2.71
CA MET A 21 0.50 -7.19 -3.79
C MET A 21 -0.24 -8.51 -3.90
N MET A 22 -0.32 -9.03 -5.12
CA MET A 22 -0.92 -10.32 -5.39
C MET A 22 0.14 -11.35 -5.73
N PHE A 23 0.37 -12.29 -4.81
CA PHE A 23 1.31 -13.38 -5.02
C PHE A 23 0.61 -14.56 -5.64
N ALA A 24 1.04 -14.93 -6.85
CA ALA A 24 0.75 -16.23 -7.43
C ALA A 24 1.67 -17.26 -6.74
N THR A 25 1.12 -18.04 -5.81
CA THR A 25 1.85 -19.12 -5.13
C THR A 25 1.37 -20.45 -5.65
N GLU A 26 2.29 -21.29 -6.10
CA GLU A 26 1.96 -22.67 -6.44
C GLU A 26 1.59 -23.45 -5.16
N VAL A 27 0.45 -24.12 -5.20
CA VAL A 27 -0.09 -24.95 -4.12
C VAL A 27 -0.42 -26.32 -4.66
N LYS A 28 -0.31 -27.33 -3.80
CA LYS A 28 -0.67 -28.70 -4.18
C LYS A 28 -2.11 -28.98 -3.81
N VAL A 29 -2.93 -29.39 -4.76
CA VAL A 29 -4.30 -29.80 -4.46
C VAL A 29 -4.30 -31.22 -3.87
N ILE A 30 -5.07 -31.44 -2.81
CA ILE A 30 -5.23 -32.75 -2.16
C ILE A 30 -6.51 -33.42 -2.68
N ASP A 31 -7.63 -32.71 -2.49
CA ASP A 31 -8.94 -33.16 -2.91
C ASP A 31 -9.79 -31.98 -3.39
N ILE A 32 -10.70 -32.27 -4.31
CA ILE A 32 -11.57 -31.27 -4.93
C ILE A 32 -12.98 -31.81 -5.15
N SER A 33 -13.96 -30.92 -5.05
CA SER A 33 -15.34 -31.12 -5.49
C SER A 33 -15.90 -29.81 -6.03
N ILE A 34 -17.13 -29.84 -6.57
CA ILE A 34 -17.85 -28.64 -6.99
C ILE A 34 -18.07 -27.62 -5.86
N GLY A 35 -18.04 -28.07 -4.59
CA GLY A 35 -18.32 -27.24 -3.42
C GLY A 35 -17.11 -26.87 -2.58
N GLY A 36 -15.93 -27.44 -2.85
CA GLY A 36 -14.76 -27.19 -2.02
C GLY A 36 -13.46 -27.78 -2.54
N ILE A 37 -12.35 -27.23 -2.04
CA ILE A 37 -10.98 -27.64 -2.38
C ILE A 37 -10.18 -27.78 -1.10
N SER A 38 -9.42 -28.86 -0.98
CA SER A 38 -8.40 -29.06 0.04
C SER A 38 -7.02 -28.97 -0.62
N LEU A 39 -6.10 -28.23 -0.02
CA LEU A 39 -4.78 -27.97 -0.59
C LEU A 39 -3.68 -27.86 0.46
N LYS A 40 -2.43 -28.08 0.04
CA LYS A 40 -1.20 -27.79 0.81
C LYS A 40 -0.56 -26.49 0.32
N ALA A 41 -0.21 -25.62 1.26
CA ALA A 41 0.48 -24.35 1.00
C ALA A 41 1.67 -24.16 1.97
N ASN A 42 2.70 -23.44 1.53
CA ASN A 42 3.87 -23.10 2.37
C ASN A 42 3.61 -21.95 3.36
N ARG A 43 2.36 -21.47 3.44
CA ARG A 43 1.94 -20.43 4.36
C ARG A 43 0.53 -20.69 4.85
N ARG A 44 0.22 -20.23 6.05
CA ARG A 44 -1.11 -20.36 6.64
C ARG A 44 -2.09 -19.50 5.83
N LEU A 45 -3.24 -20.08 5.49
CA LEU A 45 -4.34 -19.31 4.91
C LEU A 45 -5.26 -18.85 6.03
N ASN A 46 -5.68 -17.58 5.96
CA ASN A 46 -6.47 -16.97 7.02
C ASN A 46 -7.91 -17.45 6.94
N LEU A 47 -8.43 -17.98 8.06
CA LEU A 47 -9.82 -18.42 8.19
C LEU A 47 -10.78 -17.29 7.81
N GLY A 48 -11.81 -17.61 7.02
CA GLY A 48 -12.81 -16.64 6.57
C GLY A 48 -12.37 -15.75 5.41
N ASN A 49 -11.09 -15.72 5.03
CA ASN A 49 -10.65 -14.97 3.85
C ASN A 49 -11.01 -15.72 2.56
N GLU A 50 -11.41 -14.96 1.53
CA GLU A 50 -11.60 -15.45 0.17
C GLU A 50 -10.27 -15.39 -0.59
N TYR A 51 -9.94 -16.47 -1.29
CA TYR A 51 -8.78 -16.55 -2.19
C TYR A 51 -9.22 -17.00 -3.58
N ALA A 52 -8.54 -16.49 -4.61
CA ALA A 52 -8.73 -16.94 -5.98
C ALA A 52 -7.71 -18.04 -6.29
N LEU A 53 -8.19 -19.18 -6.80
CA LEU A 53 -7.40 -20.32 -7.22
C LEU A 53 -7.52 -20.49 -8.73
N LYS A 54 -6.39 -20.71 -9.40
CA LYS A 54 -6.32 -21.08 -10.81
C LYS A 54 -5.87 -22.53 -10.92
N LEU A 55 -6.72 -23.37 -11.50
CA LEU A 55 -6.42 -24.75 -11.86
C LEU A 55 -5.99 -24.76 -13.32
N ASP A 56 -4.86 -25.40 -13.63
CA ASP A 56 -4.39 -25.55 -15.00
C ASP A 56 -4.78 -26.94 -15.52
N ASP A 57 -5.36 -26.98 -16.72
CA ASP A 57 -5.80 -28.21 -17.38
C ASP A 57 -5.47 -28.15 -18.87
N ASN A 58 -4.33 -28.72 -19.26
CA ASN A 58 -3.95 -28.94 -20.67
C ASN A 58 -4.24 -27.72 -21.57
N ASN A 59 -3.68 -26.55 -21.22
CA ASN A 59 -3.88 -25.23 -21.87
C ASN A 59 -5.17 -24.46 -21.53
N LYS A 60 -5.99 -24.93 -20.59
CA LYS A 60 -7.17 -24.21 -20.09
C LYS A 60 -7.02 -23.86 -18.60
N VAL A 61 -7.20 -22.58 -18.27
CA VAL A 61 -7.15 -22.11 -16.88
C VAL A 61 -8.56 -21.94 -16.32
N ILE A 62 -8.88 -22.73 -15.29
CA ILE A 62 -10.14 -22.64 -14.56
C ILE A 62 -9.90 -21.80 -13.30
N ALA A 63 -10.56 -20.64 -13.24
CA ALA A 63 -10.44 -19.74 -12.09
C ALA A 63 -11.65 -19.91 -11.18
N VAL A 64 -11.40 -20.30 -9.93
CA VAL A 64 -12.42 -20.44 -8.88
C VAL A 64 -12.06 -19.57 -7.68
N LYS A 65 -13.06 -19.23 -6.87
CA LYS A 65 -12.87 -18.51 -5.61
C LYS A 65 -13.32 -19.39 -4.46
N GLY A 66 -12.61 -19.34 -3.35
CA GLY A 66 -13.00 -20.09 -2.17
C GLY A 66 -12.67 -19.37 -0.86
N THR A 67 -13.56 -19.52 0.10
CA THR A 67 -13.40 -19.02 1.46
C THR A 67 -12.78 -20.09 2.33
N VAL A 68 -11.71 -19.77 3.04
CA VAL A 68 -11.04 -20.73 3.95
C VAL A 68 -11.97 -21.07 5.11
N VAL A 69 -12.32 -22.35 5.23
CA VAL A 69 -13.14 -22.87 6.34
C VAL A 69 -12.30 -23.47 7.45
N TRP A 70 -11.11 -23.96 7.15
CA TRP A 70 -10.11 -24.39 8.13
C TRP A 70 -8.69 -24.30 7.55
N SER A 71 -7.69 -24.10 8.42
CA SER A 71 -6.27 -24.16 8.06
C SER A 71 -5.47 -24.62 9.27
N SER A 72 -4.66 -25.66 9.08
CA SER A 72 -3.82 -26.28 10.11
C SER A 72 -2.39 -26.48 9.61
N LEU A 73 -1.42 -26.43 10.53
CA LEU A 73 -0.06 -26.86 10.24
C LEU A 73 -0.07 -28.38 10.04
N GLY A 74 0.40 -28.85 8.88
CA GLY A 74 0.43 -30.27 8.55
C GLY A 74 1.80 -30.88 8.76
N GLU A 75 2.79 -30.39 8.02
CA GLU A 75 4.16 -30.92 8.00
C GLU A 75 5.16 -29.75 8.04
N CYS A 76 6.42 -30.02 8.36
CA CYS A 76 7.52 -29.10 8.13
C CYS A 76 8.52 -29.76 7.18
N LYS A 77 8.98 -29.06 6.14
CA LYS A 77 9.97 -29.56 5.18
C LYS A 77 11.27 -28.79 5.31
N ALA A 78 12.39 -29.49 5.28
CA ALA A 78 13.70 -28.83 5.15
C ALA A 78 13.85 -28.30 3.72
N ALA A 79 14.13 -27.01 3.59
CA ALA A 79 14.56 -26.37 2.35
C ALA A 79 16.03 -26.71 2.07
N ALA A 80 16.46 -26.46 0.82
CA ALA A 80 17.79 -26.80 0.34
C ALA A 80 18.93 -26.08 1.08
N ASP A 81 18.63 -24.95 1.72
CA ASP A 81 19.53 -24.13 2.54
C ASP A 81 19.52 -24.50 4.04
N GLY A 82 18.73 -25.52 4.42
CA GLY A 82 18.58 -25.94 5.81
C GLY A 82 17.47 -25.21 6.58
N GLU A 83 16.77 -24.24 5.97
CA GLU A 83 15.60 -23.61 6.59
C GLU A 83 14.43 -24.60 6.72
N VAL A 84 13.66 -24.50 7.79
CA VAL A 84 12.47 -25.34 8.00
C VAL A 84 11.23 -24.60 7.51
N VAL A 85 10.67 -25.05 6.39
CA VAL A 85 9.48 -24.46 5.76
C VAL A 85 8.21 -25.17 6.25
N PRO A 86 7.29 -24.48 6.93
CA PRO A 86 6.03 -25.06 7.35
C PRO A 86 5.09 -25.28 6.16
N ILE A 87 4.49 -26.46 6.10
CA ILE A 87 3.47 -26.84 5.11
C ILE A 87 2.12 -26.94 5.82
N TYR A 88 1.25 -25.99 5.49
CA TYR A 88 -0.11 -25.93 5.98
C TYR A 88 -1.04 -26.70 5.06
N THR A 89 -2.05 -27.32 5.65
CA THR A 89 -3.20 -27.84 4.90
C THR A 89 -4.39 -26.92 5.16
N ALA A 90 -5.15 -26.61 4.12
CA ALA A 90 -6.32 -25.75 4.21
C ALA A 90 -7.47 -26.29 3.37
N GLY A 91 -8.69 -26.16 3.91
CA GLY A 91 -9.93 -26.41 3.20
C GLY A 91 -10.60 -25.09 2.83
N LEU A 92 -10.95 -24.94 1.57
CA LEU A 92 -11.68 -23.81 1.01
C LEU A 92 -13.07 -24.30 0.59
N LYS A 93 -14.11 -23.55 0.99
CA LYS A 93 -15.45 -23.68 0.42
C LYS A 93 -15.53 -22.83 -0.83
N LEU A 94 -15.89 -23.42 -1.97
CA LEU A 94 -16.00 -22.66 -3.21
C LEU A 94 -17.21 -21.71 -3.16
N ALA A 95 -17.04 -20.53 -3.72
CA ALA A 95 -18.11 -19.57 -3.90
C ALA A 95 -19.06 -20.02 -5.02
N ASP A 96 -20.30 -19.54 -4.98
CA ASP A 96 -21.26 -19.79 -6.04
C ASP A 96 -20.72 -19.27 -7.38
N MET A 97 -20.90 -20.06 -8.44
CA MET A 97 -20.35 -19.78 -9.76
C MET A 97 -21.38 -20.11 -10.86
N PRO A 98 -21.28 -19.46 -12.03
CA PRO A 98 -22.17 -19.75 -13.16
C PRO A 98 -22.09 -21.21 -13.60
N MET A 99 -23.18 -21.75 -14.16
CA MET A 99 -23.26 -23.15 -14.55
C MET A 99 -22.15 -23.58 -15.51
N GLU A 100 -21.76 -22.70 -16.44
CA GLU A 100 -20.61 -22.91 -17.33
C GLU A 100 -19.30 -23.19 -16.56
N ARG A 101 -19.04 -22.44 -15.47
CA ARG A 101 -17.86 -22.68 -14.62
C ARG A 101 -17.97 -23.96 -13.81
N ILE A 102 -19.18 -24.33 -13.38
CA ILE A 102 -19.44 -25.61 -12.71
C ILE A 102 -19.11 -26.76 -13.67
N ASP A 103 -19.56 -26.67 -14.92
CA ASP A 103 -19.32 -27.68 -15.95
C ASP A 103 -17.82 -27.79 -16.28
N GLU A 104 -17.12 -26.67 -16.39
CA GLU A 104 -15.66 -26.65 -16.55
C GLU A 104 -14.93 -27.35 -15.40
N LEU A 105 -15.29 -26.99 -14.17
CA LEU A 105 -14.71 -27.59 -12.98
C LEU A 105 -15.04 -29.08 -12.89
N GLN A 106 -16.26 -29.48 -13.23
CA GLN A 106 -16.66 -30.88 -13.23
C GLN A 106 -15.88 -31.69 -14.26
N ASN A 107 -15.69 -31.17 -15.47
CA ASN A 107 -14.88 -31.80 -16.51
C ASN A 107 -13.41 -31.94 -16.08
N PHE A 108 -12.85 -30.92 -15.44
CA PHE A 108 -11.51 -30.98 -14.85
C PHE A 108 -11.40 -32.09 -13.80
N ILE A 109 -12.34 -32.13 -12.85
CA ILE A 109 -12.36 -33.14 -11.80
C ILE A 109 -12.44 -34.54 -12.42
N GLU A 110 -13.29 -34.74 -13.43
CA GLU A 110 -13.43 -36.03 -14.11
C GLU A 110 -12.16 -36.43 -14.85
N GLY A 111 -11.52 -35.51 -15.55
CA GLY A 111 -10.28 -35.75 -16.30
C GLY A 111 -9.08 -36.09 -15.43
N HIS A 112 -9.05 -35.58 -14.18
CA HIS A 112 -7.94 -35.75 -13.24
C HIS A 112 -8.26 -36.71 -12.08
N LYS A 113 -9.36 -37.48 -12.14
CA LYS A 113 -9.62 -38.51 -11.12
C LYS A 113 -8.55 -39.60 -11.20
N LYS A 114 -7.87 -39.85 -10.07
CA LYS A 114 -7.18 -41.13 -9.88
C LYS A 114 -8.16 -42.29 -10.03
N ASN A 115 -7.83 -43.26 -10.90
CA ASN A 115 -8.48 -44.56 -11.09
C ASN A 115 -9.51 -44.90 -10.00
N ALA A 116 -10.75 -44.45 -10.18
CA ALA A 116 -11.84 -44.85 -9.32
C ALA A 116 -12.53 -46.04 -9.98
N VAL A 117 -12.48 -47.17 -9.29
CA VAL A 117 -13.40 -48.30 -9.40
C VAL A 117 -14.75 -47.83 -9.95
N ASN A 118 -15.22 -48.49 -11.02
CA ASN A 118 -16.54 -48.32 -11.61
C ASN A 118 -17.65 -48.24 -10.53
N VAL A 119 -17.97 -47.03 -10.07
CA VAL A 119 -19.19 -46.81 -9.30
C VAL A 119 -20.28 -46.57 -10.33
N LYS A 120 -21.00 -47.64 -10.63
CA LYS A 120 -22.24 -47.62 -11.41
C LYS A 120 -23.15 -46.50 -10.91
N GLU A 121 -23.64 -45.73 -11.87
CA GLU A 121 -24.87 -44.92 -11.87
C GLU A 121 -25.48 -44.62 -10.51
N GLY A 122 -25.14 -43.46 -9.97
CA GLY A 122 -25.86 -42.82 -8.88
C GLY A 122 -25.31 -41.42 -8.66
N LYS A 123 -26.05 -40.40 -9.10
CA LYS A 123 -25.73 -38.97 -8.93
C LYS A 123 -25.47 -38.64 -7.46
N ARG A 124 -24.21 -38.75 -7.02
CA ARG A 124 -23.71 -38.12 -5.79
C ARG A 124 -22.98 -36.86 -6.21
N LEU A 125 -23.66 -35.72 -6.18
CA LEU A 125 -23.15 -34.43 -6.63
C LEU A 125 -21.96 -33.91 -5.79
N ASN A 126 -21.68 -34.50 -4.61
CA ASN A 126 -20.71 -33.99 -3.64
C ASN A 126 -19.59 -35.00 -3.30
N VAL A 127 -19.10 -35.77 -4.26
CA VAL A 127 -17.94 -36.65 -4.03
C VAL A 127 -16.66 -35.83 -4.13
N ARG A 128 -15.85 -35.82 -3.06
CA ARG A 128 -14.47 -35.29 -3.11
C ARG A 128 -13.57 -36.30 -3.78
N VAL A 129 -12.87 -35.87 -4.82
CA VAL A 129 -11.93 -36.68 -5.57
C VAL A 129 -10.53 -36.31 -5.14
N HIS A 130 -9.70 -37.32 -4.86
CA HIS A 130 -8.26 -37.11 -4.69
C HIS A 130 -7.61 -36.96 -6.07
N LEU A 131 -6.89 -35.86 -6.23
CA LEU A 131 -6.12 -35.57 -7.45
C LEU A 131 -4.75 -36.26 -7.39
N ASP A 132 -4.07 -36.38 -8.53
CA ASP A 132 -2.75 -36.99 -8.54
C ASP A 132 -1.72 -36.10 -7.84
N ASN A 133 -0.59 -36.67 -7.44
CA ASN A 133 0.43 -35.97 -6.67
C ASN A 133 1.11 -34.82 -7.44
N ALA A 134 0.81 -34.67 -8.73
CA ALA A 134 1.36 -33.68 -9.66
C ALA A 134 0.40 -32.50 -9.95
N ASP A 135 -0.84 -32.52 -9.45
CA ASP A 135 -1.80 -31.46 -9.79
C ASP A 135 -1.57 -30.23 -8.91
N THR A 136 -0.90 -29.25 -9.50
CA THR A 136 -0.61 -27.96 -8.87
C THR A 136 -1.63 -26.93 -9.31
N ALA A 137 -1.93 -26.03 -8.39
CA ALA A 137 -2.82 -24.90 -8.62
C ALA A 137 -2.08 -23.62 -8.25
N VAL A 138 -2.44 -22.51 -8.89
CA VAL A 138 -1.91 -21.20 -8.53
C VAL A 138 -2.89 -20.50 -7.62
N LEU A 139 -2.51 -20.32 -6.36
CA LEU A 139 -3.26 -19.58 -5.37
C LEU A 139 -2.82 -18.12 -5.36
N ASN A 140 -3.76 -17.21 -5.58
CA ASN A 140 -3.52 -15.78 -5.52
C ASN A 140 -3.75 -15.28 -4.09
N ILE A 141 -2.65 -14.93 -3.41
CA ILE A 141 -2.63 -14.50 -2.02
C ILE A 141 -2.37 -12.99 -1.94
N PRO A 142 -3.35 -12.18 -1.47
CA PRO A 142 -3.08 -10.78 -1.15
C PRO A 142 -2.15 -10.68 0.05
N ALA A 143 -1.10 -9.89 -0.08
CA ALA A 143 -0.34 -9.42 1.08
C ALA A 143 -0.20 -7.89 1.02
N SER A 144 -0.30 -7.26 2.20
CA SER A 144 -0.19 -5.82 2.36
C SER A 144 1.16 -5.49 2.98
N TYR A 145 1.91 -4.58 2.34
CA TYR A 145 3.19 -4.11 2.83
C TYR A 145 3.17 -2.61 3.03
N LYS A 146 3.96 -2.16 4.01
CA LYS A 146 4.23 -0.75 4.22
C LYS A 146 5.19 -0.27 3.14
N VAL A 147 4.91 0.89 2.57
CA VAL A 147 5.80 1.55 1.60
C VAL A 147 6.80 2.42 2.35
N ARG A 148 8.09 2.20 2.12
CA ARG A 148 9.21 3.00 2.67
C ARG A 148 9.54 4.20 1.81
N GLU A 149 9.61 4.00 0.49
CA GLU A 149 9.90 5.05 -0.47
C GLU A 149 8.91 4.99 -1.62
N ILE A 150 8.55 6.14 -2.18
CA ILE A 150 7.69 6.21 -3.35
C ILE A 150 8.21 7.25 -4.34
N GLY A 151 7.98 7.02 -5.62
CA GLY A 151 8.26 7.94 -6.71
C GLY A 151 7.34 7.66 -7.90
N LEU A 152 7.41 8.49 -8.93
CA LEU A 152 6.53 8.35 -10.11
C LEU A 152 6.81 7.09 -10.95
N GLY A 153 7.99 6.51 -10.82
CA GLY A 153 8.38 5.29 -11.52
C GLY A 153 8.27 4.01 -10.70
N GLY A 154 7.96 4.10 -9.40
CA GLY A 154 7.97 2.91 -8.55
C GLY A 154 8.02 3.22 -7.07
N LEU A 155 8.28 2.20 -6.27
CA LEU A 155 8.31 2.29 -4.82
C LEU A 155 9.26 1.28 -4.18
N LEU A 156 9.51 1.45 -2.89
CA LEU A 156 10.25 0.53 -2.05
C LEU A 156 9.33 0.03 -0.94
N ILE A 157 9.22 -1.29 -0.80
CA ILE A 157 8.56 -1.93 0.35
C ILE A 157 9.56 -2.69 1.20
N GLU A 158 9.12 -3.04 2.40
CA GLU A 158 9.82 -3.96 3.29
C GLU A 158 8.94 -5.18 3.55
N CYS A 159 9.53 -6.38 3.40
CA CYS A 159 8.85 -7.65 3.68
C CYS A 159 9.83 -8.69 4.24
N LEU A 160 9.29 -9.80 4.75
CA LEU A 160 10.08 -10.90 5.33
C LEU A 160 10.49 -11.97 4.32
N GLN A 161 9.99 -11.87 3.09
CA GLN A 161 10.23 -12.84 2.03
C GLN A 161 11.06 -12.20 0.91
N ASP A 162 12.03 -12.92 0.37
CA ASP A 162 12.72 -12.50 -0.85
C ASP A 162 11.79 -12.69 -2.05
N ILE A 163 11.89 -11.78 -3.02
CA ILE A 163 11.12 -11.86 -4.24
C ILE A 163 12.10 -11.82 -5.41
N GLU A 164 11.94 -12.73 -6.35
CA GLU A 164 12.82 -12.87 -7.50
C GLU A 164 12.82 -11.59 -8.36
N ILE A 165 14.03 -11.08 -8.64
CA ILE A 165 14.21 -9.90 -9.48
C ILE A 165 13.68 -10.21 -10.89
N GLY A 166 12.92 -9.28 -11.45
CA GLY A 166 12.24 -9.45 -12.74
C GLY A 166 10.81 -9.97 -12.62
N SER A 167 10.40 -10.49 -11.45
CA SER A 167 9.02 -10.91 -11.20
C SER A 167 8.03 -9.78 -11.51
N ILE A 168 6.98 -10.09 -12.25
CA ILE A 168 5.91 -9.16 -12.62
C ILE A 168 4.65 -9.57 -11.89
N MET A 169 4.01 -8.64 -11.17
CA MET A 169 2.78 -8.95 -10.44
C MET A 169 1.82 -7.78 -10.35
N PRO A 170 0.50 -8.07 -10.34
CA PRO A 170 -0.51 -7.07 -10.04
C PRO A 170 -0.35 -6.56 -8.61
N MET A 171 -0.46 -5.26 -8.45
CA MET A 171 -0.46 -4.60 -7.15
C MET A 171 -1.45 -3.43 -7.13
N SER A 172 -1.75 -2.97 -5.92
CA SER A 172 -2.54 -1.77 -5.72
C SER A 172 -1.99 -0.93 -4.59
N LEU A 173 -2.09 0.38 -4.75
CA LEU A 173 -1.61 1.38 -3.81
C LEU A 173 -2.78 2.14 -3.23
N SER A 174 -2.88 2.11 -1.91
CA SER A 174 -3.80 2.94 -1.15
C SER A 174 -3.04 4.19 -0.72
N LEU A 175 -3.36 5.33 -1.34
CA LEU A 175 -2.70 6.62 -1.07
C LEU A 175 -3.39 7.39 0.08
N HIS A 176 -4.72 7.43 0.06
CA HIS A 176 -5.60 7.93 1.13
C HIS A 176 -6.91 7.11 1.06
N GLU A 177 -7.76 7.18 2.09
CA GLU A 177 -8.91 6.27 2.33
C GLU A 177 -9.83 5.98 1.13
N ASP A 178 -9.85 6.80 0.08
CA ASP A 178 -10.72 6.63 -1.09
C ASP A 178 -10.01 6.46 -2.45
N LYS A 179 -8.67 6.55 -2.53
CA LYS A 179 -7.95 6.48 -3.81
C LYS A 179 -7.03 5.27 -3.91
N LEU A 180 -7.49 4.30 -4.69
CA LEU A 180 -6.79 3.06 -5.00
C LEU A 180 -6.21 3.14 -6.42
N ILE A 181 -4.88 3.14 -6.53
CA ILE A 181 -4.21 2.98 -7.83
C ILE A 181 -3.99 1.49 -8.05
N LYS A 182 -4.41 0.96 -9.19
CA LYS A 182 -4.09 -0.42 -9.61
C LYS A 182 -2.99 -0.34 -10.66
N VAL A 183 -1.93 -1.11 -10.47
CA VAL A 183 -0.76 -1.08 -11.34
C VAL A 183 -0.07 -2.43 -11.32
N THR A 184 0.61 -2.78 -12.40
CA THR A 184 1.49 -3.93 -12.53
C THR A 184 2.90 -3.50 -12.13
N GLY A 185 3.45 -4.16 -11.12
CA GLY A 185 4.80 -3.91 -10.61
C GLY A 185 5.78 -4.95 -11.11
N ARG A 186 6.99 -4.53 -11.50
CA ARG A 186 8.15 -5.39 -11.71
C ARG A 186 9.13 -5.26 -10.56
N VAL A 187 9.63 -6.37 -10.03
CA VAL A 187 10.69 -6.37 -9.02
C VAL A 187 12.00 -5.94 -9.66
N ALA A 188 12.43 -4.71 -9.39
CA ALA A 188 13.67 -4.14 -9.92
C ALA A 188 14.87 -4.39 -9.01
N SER A 189 14.65 -4.63 -7.71
CA SER A 189 15.70 -4.95 -6.74
C SER A 189 15.14 -5.69 -5.54
N CYS A 190 15.93 -6.59 -4.98
CA CYS A 190 15.68 -7.27 -3.73
C CYS A 190 16.97 -7.22 -2.91
N ARG A 191 16.96 -6.57 -1.75
CA ARG A 191 18.13 -6.46 -0.87
C ARG A 191 17.78 -6.99 0.51
N GLY A 192 18.52 -7.99 0.97
CA GLY A 192 18.43 -8.46 2.35
C GLY A 192 18.99 -7.42 3.31
N GLU A 193 18.20 -7.04 4.31
CA GLU A 193 18.55 -6.13 5.39
C GLU A 193 18.32 -6.88 6.72
N PHE A 194 19.24 -6.74 7.66
CA PHE A 194 19.07 -7.29 9.00
C PHE A 194 18.66 -6.17 9.94
N SER A 195 17.49 -6.32 10.57
CA SER A 195 16.96 -5.37 11.55
C SER A 195 16.32 -6.15 12.68
N ASP A 196 16.57 -5.74 13.93
CA ASP A 196 15.98 -6.35 15.13
C ASP A 196 16.10 -7.89 15.23
N GLY A 197 17.24 -8.44 14.80
CA GLY A 197 17.50 -9.89 14.82
C GLY A 197 16.70 -10.71 13.81
N GLN A 198 15.88 -10.07 12.97
CA GLN A 198 15.14 -10.70 11.88
C GLN A 198 15.70 -10.25 10.52
N LYS A 199 15.69 -11.16 9.54
CA LYS A 199 16.05 -10.84 8.16
C LYS A 199 14.81 -10.27 7.45
N HIS A 200 14.95 -9.04 6.96
CA HIS A 200 13.97 -8.35 6.15
C HIS A 200 14.53 -8.18 4.73
N TYR A 201 13.65 -7.92 3.77
CA TYR A 201 14.02 -7.63 2.39
C TYR A 201 13.41 -6.29 1.98
N ALA A 202 14.28 -5.37 1.54
CA ALA A 202 13.88 -4.15 0.87
C ALA A 202 13.67 -4.46 -0.62
N ILE A 203 12.41 -4.44 -1.05
CA ILE A 203 12.01 -4.76 -2.42
C ILE A 203 11.67 -3.47 -3.16
N GLY A 204 12.44 -3.19 -4.21
CA GLY A 204 12.16 -2.10 -5.14
C GLY A 204 11.26 -2.57 -6.27
N LEU A 205 10.10 -1.94 -6.42
CA LEU A 205 9.10 -2.22 -7.46
C LEU A 205 9.05 -1.07 -8.46
N GLU A 206 9.07 -1.38 -9.74
CA GLU A 206 8.89 -0.45 -10.86
C GLU A 206 7.46 -0.58 -11.43
N PHE A 207 6.82 0.55 -11.71
CA PHE A 207 5.48 0.56 -12.32
C PHE A 207 5.56 0.37 -13.83
N LEU A 208 4.83 -0.60 -14.38
CA LEU A 208 4.83 -0.91 -15.81
C LEU A 208 3.71 -0.20 -16.59
N ASP A 209 2.53 -0.08 -15.99
CA ASP A 209 1.28 0.34 -16.67
C ASP A 209 0.53 1.43 -15.90
N LEU A 210 1.26 2.37 -15.30
CA LEU A 210 0.66 3.50 -14.58
C LEU A 210 -0.01 4.48 -15.56
N THR A 211 -1.33 4.60 -15.46
CA THR A 211 -2.13 5.51 -16.31
C THR A 211 -1.82 6.98 -16.03
N ASP A 212 -2.07 7.89 -16.98
CA ASP A 212 -1.83 9.33 -16.77
C ASP A 212 -2.67 9.91 -15.61
N LYS A 213 -3.92 9.46 -15.48
CA LYS A 213 -4.80 9.83 -14.36
C LYS A 213 -4.24 9.37 -13.01
N ASP A 214 -3.72 8.15 -12.95
CA ASP A 214 -3.12 7.61 -11.72
C ASP A 214 -1.75 8.22 -11.44
N ARG A 215 -1.00 8.57 -12.49
CA ARG A 215 0.24 9.33 -12.41
C ARG A 215 -0.02 10.71 -11.81
N GLU A 216 -1.03 11.44 -12.29
CA GLU A 216 -1.42 12.75 -11.72
C GLU A 216 -1.87 12.61 -10.26
N ALA A 217 -2.62 11.56 -9.94
CA ALA A 217 -3.00 11.23 -8.58
C ALA A 217 -1.79 11.02 -7.66
N LEU A 218 -0.84 10.24 -8.15
CA LEU A 218 0.39 9.91 -7.44
C LEU A 218 1.29 11.15 -7.31
N THR A 219 1.41 11.99 -8.34
CA THR A 219 2.11 13.27 -8.30
C THR A 219 1.53 14.18 -7.23
N THR A 220 0.20 14.34 -7.23
CA THR A 220 -0.51 15.15 -6.23
C THR A 220 -0.27 14.62 -4.82
N PHE A 221 -0.30 13.31 -4.65
CA PHE A 221 -0.04 12.66 -3.37
C PHE A 221 1.40 12.89 -2.90
N ILE A 222 2.38 12.62 -3.76
CA ILE A 222 3.81 12.83 -3.50
C ILE A 222 4.06 14.29 -3.12
N ALA A 223 3.51 15.24 -3.87
CA ALA A 223 3.64 16.67 -3.59
C ALA A 223 3.01 17.10 -2.25
N CYS A 224 2.11 16.31 -1.67
CA CYS A 224 1.48 16.59 -0.38
C CYS A 224 2.11 15.82 0.81
N CYS A 225 3.13 14.99 0.58
CA CYS A 225 3.78 14.21 1.65
C CYS A 225 4.98 14.95 2.24
N PRO A 226 5.14 14.98 3.59
CA PRO A 226 6.34 15.51 4.21
C PRO A 226 7.53 14.56 3.96
N PHE A 227 8.56 15.04 3.27
CA PHE A 227 9.79 14.29 3.01
C PHE A 227 10.94 14.80 3.87
N VAL A 228 11.79 13.88 4.33
CA VAL A 228 13.10 14.21 4.88
C VAL A 228 14.09 14.07 3.73
N GLU A 229 14.70 15.18 3.30
CA GLU A 229 15.85 15.12 2.41
C GLU A 229 17.08 14.67 3.20
N ASP A 230 17.72 13.60 2.75
CA ASP A 230 18.99 13.14 3.30
C ASP A 230 20.08 14.09 2.80
N GLY A 231 20.75 14.74 3.75
CA GLY A 231 21.63 15.87 3.49
C GLY A 231 22.90 15.47 2.76
N ASN A 232 23.02 15.88 1.49
CA ASN A 232 24.27 16.34 0.86
C ASN A 232 24.03 16.75 -0.60
N MET A 233 24.11 18.05 -0.89
CA MET A 233 24.99 18.66 -1.92
C MET A 233 24.63 20.15 -2.15
N LYS A 234 25.65 20.91 -2.52
CA LYS A 234 25.75 22.38 -2.49
C LYS A 234 24.94 23.06 -3.60
N GLU A 235 24.53 24.28 -3.28
CA GLU A 235 23.47 25.10 -3.90
C GLU A 235 23.80 25.78 -5.24
N GLU A 236 24.90 25.46 -5.93
CA GLU A 236 25.41 26.35 -6.98
C GLU A 236 25.10 25.96 -8.45
N ASP A 237 24.65 24.74 -8.74
CA ASP A 237 24.48 24.30 -10.15
C ASP A 237 23.03 24.22 -10.67
N ALA A 238 22.02 24.57 -9.86
CA ALA A 238 20.60 24.41 -10.22
C ALA A 238 20.01 25.56 -11.06
N ASN A 239 20.69 26.70 -11.18
CA ASN A 239 20.12 27.92 -11.75
C ASN A 239 20.28 28.08 -13.28
N GLN A 240 20.73 27.07 -14.02
CA GLN A 240 21.02 27.23 -15.45
C GLN A 240 20.19 26.38 -16.43
N ALA A 241 19.12 25.73 -15.97
CA ALA A 241 18.19 25.06 -16.88
C ALA A 241 16.77 25.02 -16.32
N LEU A 242 15.98 26.08 -16.53
CA LEU A 242 14.52 26.06 -16.72
C LEU A 242 14.02 27.50 -16.94
N GLY A 243 14.06 27.95 -18.19
CA GLY A 243 13.28 29.11 -18.63
C GLY A 243 11.83 28.69 -18.84
N ALA A 244 10.95 28.99 -17.88
CA ALA A 244 9.50 28.99 -18.08
C ALA A 244 8.83 29.89 -17.03
N ASN A 245 8.08 30.88 -17.51
CA ASN A 245 7.24 31.81 -16.74
C ASN A 245 6.45 31.10 -15.62
N PHE A 246 6.80 31.34 -14.37
CA PHE A 246 5.93 31.08 -13.22
C PHE A 246 5.12 32.35 -12.91
N PRO A 247 3.81 32.24 -12.62
CA PRO A 247 3.01 33.40 -12.25
C PRO A 247 3.57 34.05 -10.98
N ALA A 248 3.61 35.38 -10.95
CA ALA A 248 3.98 36.16 -9.78
C ALA A 248 3.09 35.80 -8.59
N ILE A 249 3.68 35.69 -7.40
CA ILE A 249 2.97 35.39 -6.15
C ILE A 249 1.87 36.44 -5.93
N SER A 250 0.65 35.99 -5.63
CA SER A 250 -0.48 36.90 -5.43
C SER A 250 -0.27 37.77 -4.19
N GLN A 251 -0.59 39.07 -4.29
CA GLN A 251 -0.55 40.00 -3.17
C GLN A 251 -1.41 39.51 -1.99
N GLU A 252 -2.53 38.84 -2.27
CA GLU A 252 -3.40 38.22 -1.26
C GLU A 252 -2.69 37.16 -0.41
N PHE A 253 -1.76 36.38 -1.00
CA PHE A 253 -0.99 35.40 -0.26
C PHE A 253 0.04 36.08 0.65
N ILE A 254 0.71 37.12 0.15
CA ILE A 254 1.69 37.90 0.92
C ILE A 254 1.03 38.53 2.15
N ASP A 255 -0.13 39.16 1.97
CA ASP A 255 -0.86 39.81 3.06
C ASP A 255 -1.32 38.79 4.12
N LYS A 256 -1.78 37.60 3.69
CA LYS A 256 -2.14 36.50 4.59
C LYS A 256 -0.93 35.94 5.33
N LEU A 257 0.19 35.75 4.64
CA LEU A 257 1.43 35.26 5.22
C LEU A 257 1.98 36.21 6.27
N GLU A 258 2.02 37.51 5.98
CA GLU A 258 2.41 38.55 6.95
C GLU A 258 1.47 38.57 8.15
N HIS A 259 0.16 38.43 7.94
CA HIS A 259 -0.80 38.35 9.01
C HIS A 259 -0.55 37.12 9.91
N PHE A 260 -0.40 35.93 9.31
CA PHE A 260 -0.11 34.71 10.05
C PHE A 260 1.20 34.82 10.81
N TYR A 261 2.27 35.28 10.16
CA TYR A 261 3.57 35.47 10.80
C TYR A 261 3.51 36.48 11.95
N LYS A 262 2.75 37.58 11.82
CA LYS A 262 2.60 38.56 12.89
C LYS A 262 1.83 38.02 14.10
N TRP A 263 0.81 37.20 13.88
CA TRP A 263 -0.13 36.80 14.93
C TRP A 263 0.01 35.36 15.41
N HIS A 264 0.83 34.50 14.79
CA HIS A 264 0.91 33.06 15.09
C HIS A 264 1.05 32.77 16.58
N LYS A 265 1.97 33.44 17.30
CA LYS A 265 2.20 33.22 18.75
C LYS A 265 1.03 33.59 19.66
N THR A 266 0.16 34.47 19.20
CA THR A 266 -1.03 34.94 19.94
C THR A 266 -2.31 34.26 19.49
N MET A 267 -2.29 33.67 18.29
CA MET A 267 -3.40 32.99 17.66
C MET A 267 -3.38 31.52 18.05
N GLY A 268 -4.25 31.10 18.97
CA GLY A 268 -4.32 29.70 19.40
C GLY A 268 -4.53 28.70 18.25
N TYR A 269 -4.15 27.44 18.47
CA TYR A 269 -4.12 26.38 17.45
C TYR A 269 -5.45 26.18 16.68
N TYR A 270 -6.59 26.32 17.35
CA TYR A 270 -7.90 26.25 16.67
C TYR A 270 -8.07 27.38 15.64
N LYS A 271 -7.74 28.61 16.04
CA LYS A 271 -7.84 29.79 15.18
C LYS A 271 -6.79 29.75 14.06
N ALA A 272 -5.60 29.22 14.34
CA ALA A 272 -4.54 29.01 13.35
C ALA A 272 -4.96 28.04 12.24
N LEU A 273 -5.71 26.99 12.58
CA LEU A 273 -6.29 26.06 11.61
C LEU A 273 -7.65 26.53 11.06
N GLY A 274 -8.19 27.68 11.50
CA GLY A 274 -9.49 28.18 11.05
C GLY A 274 -10.69 27.32 11.49
N VAL A 275 -10.56 26.57 12.59
CA VAL A 275 -11.60 25.68 13.12
C VAL A 275 -12.06 26.11 14.51
N THR A 276 -13.24 25.64 14.94
CA THR A 276 -13.76 25.92 16.29
C THR A 276 -13.16 24.94 17.31
N GLU A 277 -13.24 25.28 18.61
CA GLU A 277 -12.82 24.41 19.72
C GLU A 277 -13.59 23.07 19.74
N TRP A 278 -14.79 23.05 19.14
CA TRP A 278 -15.66 21.88 19.02
C TRP A 278 -15.37 21.03 17.77
N ALA A 279 -14.37 21.39 16.96
CA ALA A 279 -14.07 20.71 15.72
C ALA A 279 -13.71 19.23 15.94
N THR A 280 -14.27 18.37 15.10
CA THR A 280 -13.95 16.94 15.09
C THR A 280 -12.53 16.72 14.57
N SER A 281 -11.92 15.57 14.87
CA SER A 281 -10.61 15.21 14.33
C SER A 281 -10.59 15.23 12.79
N GLN A 282 -11.71 14.88 12.15
CA GLN A 282 -11.85 14.96 10.69
C GLN A 282 -11.83 16.40 10.18
N GLN A 283 -12.51 17.32 10.87
CA GLN A 283 -12.50 18.76 10.53
C GLN A 283 -11.12 19.39 10.75
N ILE A 284 -10.43 19.01 11.83
CA ILE A 284 -9.05 19.46 12.12
C ILE A 284 -8.10 18.96 11.03
N LYS A 285 -8.19 17.68 10.63
CA LYS A 285 -7.39 17.11 9.53
C LYS A 285 -7.66 17.82 8.22
N HIS A 286 -8.93 18.04 7.88
CA HIS A 286 -9.28 18.73 6.64
C HIS A 286 -8.75 20.17 6.59
N ALA A 287 -8.92 20.92 7.69
CA ALA A 287 -8.48 22.31 7.76
C ALA A 287 -6.95 22.44 7.70
N PHE A 288 -6.22 21.57 8.40
CA PHE A 288 -4.76 21.50 8.29
C PHE A 288 -4.30 21.22 6.85
N LEU A 289 -4.94 20.27 6.15
CA LEU A 289 -4.60 19.97 4.75
C LEU A 289 -4.85 21.15 3.81
N THR A 290 -5.89 21.95 4.05
CA THR A 290 -6.15 23.17 3.28
C THR A 290 -5.06 24.22 3.51
N MET A 291 -4.67 24.44 4.77
CA MET A 291 -3.61 25.39 5.13
C MET A 291 -2.24 24.94 4.62
N ALA A 292 -1.90 23.66 4.77
CA ALA A 292 -0.65 23.09 4.26
C ALA A 292 -0.53 23.22 2.73
N LYS A 293 -1.65 23.12 2.00
CA LYS A 293 -1.70 23.40 0.55
C LYS A 293 -1.56 24.87 0.21
N GLU A 294 -1.93 25.79 1.10
CA GLU A 294 -1.89 27.23 0.85
C GLU A 294 -0.49 27.81 1.12
N PHE A 295 0.13 27.40 2.22
CA PHE A 295 1.46 27.84 2.67
C PHE A 295 2.60 26.93 2.19
N HIS A 296 2.35 26.04 1.23
CA HIS A 296 3.39 25.14 0.72
C HIS A 296 4.49 25.91 -0.03
N PRO A 297 5.79 25.69 0.26
CA PRO A 297 6.89 26.37 -0.43
C PRO A 297 6.86 26.14 -1.95
N ASP A 298 6.46 24.95 -2.41
CA ASP A 298 6.38 24.63 -3.85
C ASP A 298 5.24 25.35 -4.60
N LYS A 299 4.24 25.92 -3.90
CA LYS A 299 3.27 26.80 -4.56
C LYS A 299 3.82 28.19 -4.82
N HIS A 300 4.90 28.57 -4.13
CA HIS A 300 5.50 29.88 -4.18
C HIS A 300 7.01 29.76 -4.47
N PRO A 301 7.41 29.15 -5.60
CA PRO A 301 8.82 28.88 -5.91
C PRO A 301 9.67 30.15 -6.06
N ASN A 302 9.04 31.29 -6.37
CA ASN A 302 9.68 32.61 -6.52
C ASN A 302 9.47 33.51 -5.29
N ILE A 303 9.28 32.93 -4.10
CA ILE A 303 9.05 33.73 -2.88
C ILE A 303 10.34 34.46 -2.49
N PRO A 304 10.30 35.80 -2.28
CA PRO A 304 11.41 36.54 -1.70
C PRO A 304 11.90 35.88 -0.41
N GLN A 305 13.21 35.91 -0.18
CA GLN A 305 13.86 35.22 0.95
C GLN A 305 13.28 35.62 2.31
N ASP A 306 12.93 36.89 2.49
CA ASP A 306 12.29 37.42 3.71
C ASP A 306 10.89 36.83 3.95
N LEU A 307 10.11 36.59 2.88
CA LEU A 307 8.82 35.93 2.96
C LEU A 307 8.97 34.41 3.10
N LYS A 308 10.04 33.81 2.56
CA LYS A 308 10.35 32.38 2.73
C LYS A 308 10.53 32.01 4.20
N GLU A 309 11.34 32.77 4.93
CA GLU A 309 11.58 32.56 6.37
C GLU A 309 10.29 32.69 7.18
N LYS A 310 9.44 33.69 6.85
CA LYS A 310 8.13 33.86 7.48
C LYS A 310 7.21 32.67 7.20
N ASN A 311 7.22 32.16 5.98
CA ASN A 311 6.41 31.03 5.57
C ASN A 311 6.80 29.75 6.30
N GLU A 312 8.11 29.51 6.47
CA GLU A 312 8.62 28.39 7.25
C GLU A 312 8.13 28.43 8.70
N VAL A 313 8.20 29.59 9.35
CA VAL A 313 7.69 29.78 10.73
C VAL A 313 6.19 29.48 10.82
N VAL A 314 5.39 29.92 9.85
CA VAL A 314 3.95 29.66 9.79
C VAL A 314 3.67 28.17 9.60
N VAL A 315 4.39 27.50 8.70
CA VAL A 315 4.25 26.05 8.45
C VAL A 315 4.59 25.22 9.69
N VAL A 316 5.68 25.57 10.39
CA VAL A 316 6.05 24.92 11.66
C VAL A 316 4.92 25.06 12.68
N TYR A 317 4.35 26.27 12.81
CA TYR A 317 3.25 26.53 13.74
C TYR A 317 1.97 25.75 13.40
N LEU A 318 1.63 25.63 12.11
CA LEU A 318 0.49 24.84 11.65
C LEU A 318 0.67 23.34 11.95
N ASN A 319 1.89 22.82 11.78
CA ASN A 319 2.23 21.43 12.11
C ASN A 319 2.11 21.16 13.61
N GLU A 320 2.57 22.10 14.45
CA GLU A 320 2.44 22.02 15.89
C GLU A 320 0.97 22.05 16.34
N ALA A 321 0.17 22.94 15.76
CA ALA A 321 -1.26 23.03 15.98
C ALA A 321 -1.98 21.71 15.63
N TYR A 322 -1.69 21.15 14.46
CA TYR A 322 -2.28 19.89 14.01
C TYR A 322 -1.88 18.72 14.92
N SER A 323 -0.59 18.59 15.24
CA SER A 323 -0.06 17.50 16.08
C SER A 323 -0.68 17.52 17.49
N THR A 324 -0.85 18.71 18.05
CA THR A 324 -1.48 18.91 19.37
C THR A 324 -2.97 18.59 19.32
N LEU A 325 -3.70 19.13 18.34
CA LEU A 325 -5.17 19.00 18.29
C LEU A 325 -5.65 17.61 17.82
N MET A 326 -4.84 16.88 17.05
CA MET A 326 -5.16 15.51 16.64
C MET A 326 -4.94 14.48 17.73
N ASN A 327 -4.04 14.74 18.67
CA ASN A 327 -3.79 13.83 19.78
C ASN A 327 -4.77 14.12 20.93
N PRO A 328 -5.66 13.16 21.30
CA PRO A 328 -6.67 13.42 22.34
C PRO A 328 -6.09 13.80 23.70
N ARG A 329 -4.86 13.36 24.03
CA ARG A 329 -4.19 13.72 25.29
C ARG A 329 -3.63 15.13 25.22
N LEU A 330 -2.93 15.48 24.14
CA LEU A 330 -2.32 16.80 23.96
C LEU A 330 -3.39 17.89 23.77
N ARG A 331 -4.47 17.60 23.01
CA ARG A 331 -5.63 18.49 22.88
C ARG A 331 -6.24 18.82 24.25
N LYS A 332 -6.48 17.80 25.08
CA LYS A 332 -7.00 18.02 26.44
C LYS A 332 -6.04 18.83 27.33
N GLN A 333 -4.74 18.70 27.15
CA GLN A 333 -3.76 19.50 27.88
C GLN A 333 -3.78 20.96 27.40
N TYR A 334 -3.83 21.16 26.09
CA TYR A 334 -3.95 22.46 25.45
C TYR A 334 -5.23 23.20 25.89
N ASP A 335 -6.38 22.50 25.91
CA ASP A 335 -7.68 23.05 26.31
C ASP A 335 -7.75 23.44 27.80
N ARG A 336 -6.84 22.91 28.62
CA ARG A 336 -6.74 23.25 30.06
C ARG A 336 -5.94 24.51 30.32
N ILE A 337 -5.20 25.02 29.33
CA ILE A 337 -4.42 26.25 29.45
C ILE A 337 -5.39 27.41 29.25
N PRO A 338 -5.64 28.27 30.27
CA PRO A 338 -6.50 29.43 30.11
C PRO A 338 -5.80 30.43 29.19
N VAL A 339 -6.19 30.47 27.92
CA VAL A 339 -5.73 31.49 26.99
C VAL A 339 -6.26 32.83 27.50
N SER A 340 -5.35 33.70 27.96
CA SER A 340 -5.66 35.07 28.35
C SER A 340 -6.41 35.75 27.20
N ARG A 341 -7.72 35.93 27.37
CA ARG A 341 -8.59 36.61 26.40
C ARG A 341 -8.18 38.07 26.32
N VAL A 342 -7.22 38.40 25.47
CA VAL A 342 -7.03 39.77 25.02
C VAL A 342 -8.15 40.05 24.03
N ARG A 343 -9.20 40.71 24.52
CA ARG A 343 -10.22 41.35 23.70
C ARG A 343 -9.52 42.43 22.86
N HIS A 344 -9.66 42.34 21.54
CA HIS A 344 -9.59 43.50 20.66
C HIS A 344 -10.87 43.52 19.82
#